data_AF-A0A370HQK2-F1
#
_entry.id   AF-A0A370HQK2-F1
#
_cell.length_a   1.000
_cell.length_b   1.000
_cell.length_c   1.000
_cell.angle_alpha   90.00
_cell.angle_beta   90.00
_cell.angle_gamma   90.00
#
_symmetry.space_group_name_H-M   'P 1'
#
loop_
_entity.id
_entity.type
_entity.pdbx_description
1 polymer ?
#
loop_
_entity_poly.entity_id
_entity_poly.type
_entity_poly.pdbx_seq_one_letter_code
_entity_poly.pdbx_strand_id
1 'polypeptide(L)'
;MNRRYRTASLIAALVFLAPAHAAAAPGDSAVLQTDARSGLAEGQRITVRGSGFRAGLAAVAVGLCREGFTNGLRDCDLDGGATFVNIAADGTFGVITLVAHPRFKDIDCRAQRCVIAAAPLPGTEPPTVIAVNSAAVPVDFAGSLLPAPTAAATAPTPVSATDTSGPSTLLWSLTAALLAALAALALADRRRL
;
A
#
# COMPACT_ATOMS: atom_id res chain seq x y z
N MET A 1 -48.14 -37.80 44.37
CA MET A 1 -46.71 -38.10 44.54
C MET A 1 -46.06 -38.31 43.17
N ASN A 2 -44.93 -37.63 42.96
CA ASN A 2 -43.88 -37.84 41.93
C ASN A 2 -44.27 -37.59 40.45
N ARG A 3 -43.96 -36.42 39.89
CA ARG A 3 -42.66 -35.93 39.38
C ARG A 3 -42.14 -36.78 38.21
N ARG A 4 -42.09 -36.19 37.01
CA ARG A 4 -40.99 -36.30 36.04
C ARG A 4 -41.18 -35.28 34.91
N TYR A 5 -40.42 -34.20 35.03
CA TYR A 5 -40.08 -33.27 33.96
C TYR A 5 -39.38 -34.03 32.82
N ARG A 6 -39.79 -33.79 31.58
CA ARG A 6 -38.95 -34.04 30.40
C ARG A 6 -38.86 -32.74 29.61
N THR A 7 -37.83 -31.97 29.94
CA THR A 7 -37.33 -30.85 29.15
C THR A 7 -36.96 -31.33 27.75
N ALA A 8 -37.69 -30.85 26.74
CA ALA A 8 -37.32 -31.02 25.35
C ALA A 8 -36.23 -29.99 25.00
N SER A 9 -35.01 -30.46 24.78
CA SER A 9 -33.91 -29.63 24.31
C SER A 9 -34.10 -29.30 22.82
N LEU A 10 -34.42 -28.04 22.53
CA LEU A 10 -34.33 -27.44 21.20
C LEU A 10 -32.85 -27.22 20.84
N ILE A 11 -32.31 -27.97 19.89
CA ILE A 11 -31.01 -27.69 19.27
C ILE A 11 -31.27 -26.78 18.08
N ALA A 12 -31.13 -25.47 18.27
CA ALA A 12 -31.14 -24.49 17.20
C ALA A 12 -29.77 -24.49 16.51
N ALA A 13 -29.71 -25.01 15.28
CA ALA A 13 -28.53 -24.90 14.42
C ALA A 13 -28.45 -23.48 13.85
N LEU A 14 -27.69 -22.60 14.52
CA LEU A 14 -27.29 -21.30 13.97
C LEU A 14 -26.23 -21.54 12.89
N VAL A 15 -26.68 -21.54 11.63
CA VAL A 15 -25.80 -21.43 10.46
C VAL A 15 -25.32 -19.98 10.40
N PHE A 16 -24.12 -19.71 10.89
CA PHE A 16 -23.43 -18.45 10.62
C PHE A 16 -23.04 -18.41 9.14
N LEU A 17 -23.83 -17.72 8.32
CA LEU A 17 -23.37 -17.22 7.03
C LEU A 17 -22.29 -16.17 7.30
N ALA A 18 -21.03 -16.58 7.25
CA ALA A 18 -19.92 -15.64 7.23
C ALA A 18 -19.99 -14.82 5.92
N PRO A 19 -19.84 -13.49 5.97
CA PRO A 19 -19.72 -12.70 4.75
C PRO A 19 -18.43 -13.12 4.05
N ALA A 20 -18.56 -13.56 2.79
CA ALA A 20 -17.43 -13.73 1.90
C ALA A 20 -16.76 -12.37 1.75
N HIS A 21 -15.67 -12.15 2.48
CA HIS A 21 -14.80 -11.02 2.24
C HIS A 21 -14.17 -11.28 0.87
N ALA A 22 -14.61 -10.54 -0.14
CA ALA A 22 -13.96 -10.51 -1.43
C ALA A 22 -12.49 -10.16 -1.17
N ALA A 23 -11.60 -11.11 -1.43
CA ALA A 23 -10.18 -10.88 -1.40
C ALA A 23 -9.88 -9.76 -2.41
N ALA A 24 -9.31 -8.65 -1.92
CA ALA A 24 -8.73 -7.65 -2.79
C ALA A 24 -7.73 -8.35 -3.73
N ALA A 25 -7.80 -8.02 -5.01
CA ALA A 25 -6.86 -8.51 -6.02
C ALA A 25 -5.41 -8.25 -5.55
N PRO A 26 -4.42 -9.04 -6.04
CA PRO A 26 -3.01 -8.84 -5.70
C PRO A 26 -2.66 -7.36 -5.88
N GLY A 27 -2.20 -6.75 -4.79
CA GLY A 27 -2.10 -5.30 -4.67
C GLY A 27 -1.25 -4.71 -5.78
N ASP A 28 -1.86 -3.82 -6.57
CA ASP A 28 -1.14 -2.92 -7.44
C ASP A 28 -0.08 -2.21 -6.59
N SER A 29 1.19 -2.23 -7.00
CA SER A 29 2.20 -1.38 -6.38
C SER A 29 1.78 0.08 -6.54
N ALA A 30 2.16 0.94 -5.59
CA ALA A 30 1.91 2.37 -5.71
C ALA A 30 2.47 2.93 -7.03
N VAL A 31 1.65 3.72 -7.74
CA VAL A 31 2.00 4.38 -9.00
C VAL A 31 1.64 5.86 -8.91
N LEU A 32 2.48 6.70 -9.50
CA LEU A 32 2.20 8.11 -9.72
C LEU A 32 1.98 8.40 -11.19
N GLN A 33 1.03 9.29 -11.45
CA GLN A 33 0.73 9.82 -12.77
C GLN A 33 0.94 11.33 -12.72
N THR A 34 1.70 11.84 -13.68
CA THR A 34 1.95 13.28 -13.84
C THR A 34 1.63 13.71 -15.27
N ASP A 35 1.17 14.95 -15.42
CA ASP A 35 0.91 15.55 -16.74
C ASP A 35 2.18 16.01 -17.46
N ALA A 36 3.22 16.32 -16.69
CA ALA A 36 4.54 16.68 -17.20
C ALA A 36 5.64 16.02 -16.35
N ARG A 37 6.73 15.65 -17.02
CA ARG A 37 7.92 15.08 -16.38
C ARG A 37 9.24 15.46 -17.05
N SER A 38 9.19 16.00 -18.27
CA SER A 38 10.37 16.30 -19.05
C SER A 38 10.40 17.72 -19.57
N GLY A 39 11.60 18.27 -19.75
CA GLY A 39 11.79 19.65 -20.20
C GLY A 39 11.13 20.67 -19.27
N LEU A 40 11.01 20.35 -17.98
CA LEU A 40 10.29 21.19 -17.02
C LEU A 40 10.96 22.57 -16.90
N ALA A 41 10.13 23.61 -16.87
CA ALA A 41 10.56 24.99 -16.65
C ALA A 41 10.38 25.41 -15.18
N GLU A 42 11.14 26.43 -14.77
CA GLU A 42 10.95 27.12 -13.49
C GLU A 42 9.50 27.60 -13.34
N GLY A 43 8.88 27.35 -12.19
CA GLY A 43 7.52 27.77 -11.88
C GLY A 43 6.42 26.99 -12.62
N GLN A 44 6.77 26.01 -13.44
CA GLN A 44 5.78 25.19 -14.15
C GLN A 44 4.92 24.42 -13.15
N ARG A 45 3.60 24.44 -13.35
CA ARG A 45 2.66 23.65 -12.56
C ARG A 45 2.60 22.23 -13.10
N ILE A 46 2.68 21.24 -12.20
CA ILE A 46 2.62 19.82 -12.51
C ILE A 46 1.46 19.23 -11.71
N THR A 47 0.53 18.57 -12.38
CA THR A 47 -0.53 17.83 -11.69
C THR A 47 -0.06 16.41 -11.39
N VAL A 48 -0.33 15.96 -10.16
CA VAL A 48 0.06 14.62 -9.69
C VAL A 48 -1.16 13.91 -9.14
N ARG A 49 -1.30 12.64 -9.50
CA ARG A 49 -2.29 11.70 -8.95
C ARG A 49 -1.59 10.40 -8.59
N GLY A 50 -2.17 9.63 -7.67
CA GLY A 50 -1.65 8.33 -7.30
C GLY A 50 -2.72 7.26 -7.14
N SER A 51 -2.33 6.02 -7.41
CA SER A 51 -3.16 4.81 -7.32
C SER A 51 -2.31 3.62 -6.87
N GLY A 52 -2.94 2.52 -6.45
CA GLY A 52 -2.23 1.33 -5.97
C GLY A 52 -1.61 1.50 -4.59
N PHE A 53 -1.99 2.55 -3.84
CA PHE A 53 -1.61 2.67 -2.45
C PHE A 53 -2.55 1.81 -1.60
N ARG A 54 -2.06 1.33 -0.45
CA ARG A 54 -2.87 0.68 0.57
C ARG A 54 -3.92 1.66 1.05
N ALA A 55 -5.19 1.25 0.92
CA ALA A 55 -6.34 2.01 1.35
C ALA A 55 -6.23 2.44 2.83
N GLY A 56 -6.62 3.68 3.11
CA GLY A 56 -6.68 4.22 4.47
C GLY A 56 -5.34 4.66 5.07
N LEU A 57 -4.23 4.56 4.33
CA LEU A 57 -2.98 5.16 4.77
C LEU A 57 -3.14 6.68 4.96
N ALA A 58 -2.75 7.17 6.13
CA ALA A 58 -2.73 8.59 6.43
C ALA A 58 -1.34 9.18 6.19
N ALA A 59 -1.29 10.48 5.89
CA ALA A 59 -0.05 11.26 5.82
C ALA A 59 1.02 10.69 4.88
N VAL A 60 0.63 10.27 3.67
CA VAL A 60 1.58 9.98 2.59
C VAL A 60 2.14 11.30 2.08
N ALA A 61 3.45 11.50 2.20
CA ALA A 61 4.12 12.70 1.70
C ALA A 61 4.23 12.64 0.18
N VAL A 62 3.95 13.73 -0.52
CA VAL A 62 4.11 13.85 -1.98
C VAL A 62 4.87 15.14 -2.30
N GLY A 63 5.90 15.07 -3.16
CA GLY A 63 6.68 16.26 -3.53
C GLY A 63 7.78 15.99 -4.56
N LEU A 64 8.42 17.07 -5.02
CA LEU A 64 9.63 17.01 -5.84
C LEU A 64 10.84 16.82 -4.93
N CYS A 65 11.66 15.81 -5.20
CA CYS A 65 12.79 15.43 -4.37
C CYS A 65 14.02 15.08 -5.21
N ARG A 66 15.21 15.14 -4.61
CA ARG A 66 16.39 14.47 -5.17
C ARG A 66 16.14 12.96 -5.26
N GLU A 67 16.62 12.31 -6.31
CA GLU A 67 16.62 10.84 -6.38
C GLU A 67 17.37 10.24 -5.17
N GLY A 68 16.85 9.15 -4.61
CA GLY A 68 17.43 8.51 -3.42
C GLY A 68 17.32 9.34 -2.14
N PHE A 69 16.32 10.24 -2.05
CA PHE A 69 16.04 10.98 -0.83
C PHE A 69 15.89 10.06 0.40
N THR A 70 16.35 10.54 1.56
CA THR A 70 16.21 9.84 2.84
C THR A 70 15.52 10.72 3.88
N ASN A 71 15.52 12.04 3.67
CA ASN A 71 14.87 12.99 4.55
C ASN A 71 14.09 14.02 3.72
N GLY A 72 12.76 13.89 3.68
CA GLY A 72 11.91 14.79 2.90
C GLY A 72 12.04 16.27 3.26
N LEU A 73 12.41 16.61 4.50
CA LEU A 73 12.61 18.00 4.91
C LEU A 73 13.89 18.62 4.35
N ARG A 74 14.86 17.80 3.93
CA ARG A 74 16.16 18.25 3.40
C ARG A 74 16.32 17.97 1.92
N ASP A 75 15.73 16.87 1.46
CA ASP A 75 15.93 16.34 0.12
C ASP A 75 14.78 16.68 -0.85
N CYS A 76 13.68 17.29 -0.35
CA CYS A 76 12.53 17.68 -1.16
C CYS A 76 12.26 19.19 -1.11
N ASP A 77 11.63 19.65 -2.19
CA ASP A 77 11.17 21.01 -2.38
C ASP A 77 9.85 21.25 -1.64
N LEU A 78 9.96 21.77 -0.42
CA LEU A 78 8.79 22.09 0.40
C LEU A 78 8.04 23.34 -0.12
N ASP A 79 8.77 24.26 -0.75
CA ASP A 79 8.21 25.52 -1.27
C ASP A 79 7.50 25.29 -2.61
N GLY A 80 7.86 24.22 -3.33
CA GLY A 80 7.20 23.73 -4.56
C GLY A 80 5.84 23.04 -4.33
N GLY A 81 5.27 23.13 -3.14
CA GLY A 81 3.94 22.58 -2.83
C GLY A 81 3.94 21.11 -2.39
N ALA A 82 5.08 20.60 -1.89
CA ALA A 82 5.10 19.29 -1.25
C ALA A 82 4.09 19.25 -0.09
N THR A 83 3.36 18.15 0.03
CA THR A 83 2.22 18.06 0.94
C THR A 83 1.98 16.63 1.43
N PHE A 84 1.03 16.48 2.34
CA PHE A 84 0.55 15.19 2.83
C PHE A 84 -0.83 14.90 2.27
N VAL A 85 -1.03 13.66 1.81
CA VAL A 85 -2.32 13.17 1.34
C VAL A 85 -2.75 11.96 2.17
N ASN A 86 -4.06 11.74 2.23
CA ASN A 86 -4.64 10.52 2.77
C ASN A 86 -5.10 9.64 1.60
N ILE A 87 -4.87 8.34 1.72
CA ILE A 87 -5.25 7.37 0.71
C ILE A 87 -6.70 6.96 0.93
N ALA A 88 -7.52 7.14 -0.10
CA ALA A 88 -8.92 6.77 -0.12
C ALA A 88 -9.12 5.25 -0.06
N ALA A 89 -10.37 4.82 0.12
CA ALA A 89 -10.73 3.42 0.25
C ALA A 89 -10.42 2.59 -1.02
N ASP A 90 -10.32 3.24 -2.17
CA ASP A 90 -9.97 2.64 -3.46
C ASP A 90 -8.46 2.61 -3.73
N GLY A 91 -7.63 3.01 -2.75
CA GLY A 91 -6.18 3.02 -2.88
C GLY A 91 -5.62 4.21 -3.69
N THR A 92 -6.42 5.26 -3.87
CA THR A 92 -6.02 6.47 -4.61
C THR A 92 -5.83 7.68 -3.69
N PHE A 93 -5.15 8.70 -4.20
CA PHE A 93 -5.27 10.05 -3.67
C PHE A 93 -5.64 11.03 -4.77
N GLY A 94 -6.29 12.14 -4.39
CA GLY A 94 -6.81 13.15 -5.31
C GLY A 94 -5.74 13.90 -6.10
N VAL A 95 -6.17 14.80 -6.98
CA VAL A 95 -5.23 15.64 -7.74
C VAL A 95 -4.55 16.63 -6.81
N ILE A 96 -3.22 16.65 -6.82
CA ILE A 96 -2.45 17.75 -6.25
C ILE A 96 -1.71 18.50 -7.35
N THR A 97 -1.28 19.71 -7.05
CA THR A 97 -0.43 20.50 -7.95
C THR A 97 0.87 20.84 -7.27
N LEU A 98 1.98 20.48 -7.90
CA LEU A 98 3.32 20.91 -7.53
C LEU A 98 3.76 22.07 -8.43
N VAL A 99 4.67 22.90 -7.94
CA VAL A 99 5.37 23.94 -8.71
C VAL A 99 6.81 23.49 -8.89
N ALA A 100 7.28 23.46 -10.13
CA ALA A 100 8.59 22.93 -10.46
C ALA A 100 9.68 23.98 -10.21
N HIS A 101 10.53 23.73 -9.22
CA HIS A 101 11.76 24.50 -9.03
C HIS A 101 12.97 23.62 -9.43
N PRO A 102 13.70 23.92 -10.52
CA PRO A 102 14.94 23.20 -10.87
C PRO A 102 16.01 23.28 -9.78
N ARG A 103 15.91 24.28 -8.88
CA ARG A 103 16.78 24.42 -7.72
C ARG A 103 15.96 24.66 -6.47
N PHE A 104 16.28 23.94 -5.42
CA PHE A 104 15.71 24.14 -4.09
C PHE A 104 16.74 23.72 -3.06
N LYS A 105 16.88 24.51 -1.98
CA LYS A 105 17.96 24.31 -1.00
C LYS A 105 19.32 24.24 -1.73
N ASP A 106 20.14 23.23 -1.43
CA ASP A 106 21.43 22.96 -2.10
C ASP A 106 21.30 21.96 -3.26
N ILE A 107 20.08 21.63 -3.71
CA ILE A 107 19.82 20.66 -4.77
C ILE A 107 19.56 21.38 -6.08
N ASP A 108 20.29 20.96 -7.12
CA ASP A 108 20.09 21.39 -8.51
C ASP A 108 19.72 20.19 -9.38
N CYS A 109 18.45 20.11 -9.78
CA CYS A 109 17.87 19.05 -10.60
C CYS A 109 18.28 19.11 -12.08
N ARG A 110 19.05 20.11 -12.50
CA ARG A 110 19.74 20.12 -13.81
C ARG A 110 21.11 19.46 -13.75
N ALA A 111 21.70 19.37 -12.55
CA ALA A 111 23.02 18.77 -12.33
C ALA A 111 22.94 17.36 -11.72
N GLN A 112 21.79 16.97 -11.16
CA GLN A 112 21.56 15.64 -10.58
C GLN A 112 20.12 15.18 -10.81
N ARG A 113 19.88 13.87 -10.71
CA ARG A 113 18.55 13.30 -10.91
C ARG A 113 17.60 13.69 -9.79
N CYS A 114 16.39 14.08 -10.17
CA CYS A 114 15.28 14.36 -9.28
C CYS A 114 14.05 13.54 -9.68
N VAL A 115 13.14 13.38 -8.74
CA VAL A 115 11.91 12.59 -8.87
C VAL A 115 10.74 13.35 -8.26
N ILE A 116 9.54 13.17 -8.81
CA ILE A 116 8.31 13.39 -8.04
C ILE A 116 8.04 12.10 -7.29
N ALA A 117 7.99 12.14 -5.97
CA ALA A 117 7.84 10.97 -5.13
C ALA A 117 6.64 11.07 -4.20
N ALA A 118 6.10 9.91 -3.85
CA ALA A 118 5.09 9.74 -2.82
C ALA A 118 5.49 8.56 -1.92
N ALA A 119 5.49 8.75 -0.60
CA ALA A 119 5.81 7.70 0.37
C ALA A 119 5.21 8.01 1.75
N PRO A 120 4.83 6.99 2.55
CA PRO A 120 4.57 7.19 3.97
C PRO A 120 5.80 7.75 4.68
N LEU A 121 5.59 8.50 5.75
CA LEU A 121 6.68 9.05 6.54
C LEU A 121 7.52 7.93 7.19
N PRO A 122 8.85 8.08 7.27
CA PRO A 122 9.67 7.17 8.04
C PRO A 122 9.18 7.08 9.49
N GLY A 123 9.01 5.85 9.99
CA GLY A 123 8.56 5.59 11.35
C GLY A 123 7.04 5.62 11.57
N THR A 124 6.22 5.95 10.56
CA THR A 124 4.75 5.85 10.68
C THR A 124 4.21 4.49 10.28
N GLU A 125 4.98 3.72 9.51
CA GLU A 125 4.60 2.40 9.01
C GLU A 125 5.81 1.44 9.03
N PRO A 126 5.59 0.11 9.07
CA PRO A 126 6.67 -0.86 8.92
C PRO A 126 7.39 -0.73 7.56
N PRO A 127 8.70 -1.04 7.46
CA PRO A 127 9.46 -0.89 6.21
C PRO A 127 8.85 -1.59 5.00
N THR A 128 8.23 -2.76 5.19
CA THR A 128 7.56 -3.50 4.13
C THR A 128 6.31 -2.79 3.62
N VAL A 129 5.60 -2.07 4.49
CA VAL A 129 4.45 -1.23 4.11
C VAL A 129 4.95 0.01 3.38
N ILE A 130 5.99 0.68 3.88
CA ILE A 130 6.59 1.83 3.20
C ILE A 130 7.03 1.44 1.79
N ALA A 131 7.74 0.33 1.62
CA ALA A 131 8.29 -0.10 0.33
C ALA A 131 7.22 -0.30 -0.75
N VAL A 132 6.10 -0.95 -0.43
CA VAL A 132 5.02 -1.20 -1.43
C VAL A 132 4.12 0.01 -1.65
N ASN A 133 4.14 0.98 -0.72
CA ASN A 133 3.38 2.22 -0.77
C ASN A 133 4.21 3.44 -1.15
N SER A 134 5.40 3.22 -1.71
CA SER A 134 6.27 4.26 -2.20
C SER A 134 6.34 4.23 -3.73
N ALA A 135 6.24 5.39 -4.34
CA ALA A 135 6.30 5.55 -5.79
C ALA A 135 7.15 6.78 -6.13
N ALA A 136 7.90 6.70 -7.22
CA ALA A 136 8.72 7.80 -7.70
C ALA A 136 8.70 7.83 -9.23
N VAL A 137 8.59 9.03 -9.79
CA VAL A 137 8.65 9.29 -11.23
C VAL A 137 9.83 10.21 -11.49
N PRO A 138 10.83 9.78 -12.29
CA PRO A 138 11.93 10.64 -12.69
C PRO A 138 11.43 11.88 -13.43
N VAL A 139 12.08 13.01 -13.15
CA VAL A 139 11.83 14.26 -13.87
C VAL A 139 13.12 14.85 -14.43
N ASP A 140 12.98 15.55 -15.55
CA ASP A 140 14.06 16.31 -16.17
C ASP A 140 13.62 17.76 -16.44
N PHE A 141 14.54 18.69 -16.16
CA PHE A 141 14.34 20.11 -16.36
C PHE A 141 14.98 20.56 -17.67
N ALA A 142 14.38 21.59 -18.29
CA ALA A 142 14.99 22.26 -19.43
C ALA A 142 16.41 22.74 -19.06
N GLY A 143 17.39 22.43 -19.93
CA GLY A 143 18.80 22.72 -19.69
C GLY A 143 19.51 21.73 -18.76
N SER A 144 18.93 20.56 -18.50
CA SER A 144 19.62 19.49 -17.75
C SER A 144 20.90 19.04 -18.47
N LEU A 145 21.96 18.83 -17.69
CA LEU A 145 23.25 18.31 -18.14
C LEU A 145 23.32 16.78 -18.04
N LEU A 146 22.26 16.16 -17.52
CA LEU A 146 22.19 14.72 -17.34
C LEU A 146 22.03 14.03 -18.70
N PRO A 147 22.62 12.84 -18.88
CA PRO A 147 22.30 12.00 -20.03
C PRO A 147 20.78 11.76 -20.11
N ALA A 148 20.23 11.84 -21.31
CA ALA A 148 18.83 11.52 -21.55
C ALA A 148 18.50 10.15 -20.94
N PRO A 149 17.35 9.97 -20.26
CA PRO A 149 16.95 8.67 -19.76
C PRO A 149 16.91 7.68 -20.92
N THR A 150 17.79 6.67 -20.89
CA THR A 150 17.68 5.55 -21.82
C THR A 150 16.30 4.94 -21.62
N ALA A 151 15.47 4.89 -22.67
CA ALA A 151 14.16 4.26 -22.60
C ALA A 151 14.33 2.87 -21.99
N ALA A 152 13.61 2.61 -20.89
CA ALA A 152 13.68 1.32 -20.21
C ALA A 152 13.36 0.22 -21.23
N ALA A 153 14.28 -0.73 -21.39
CA ALA A 153 14.01 -1.96 -22.12
C ALA A 153 12.77 -2.61 -21.50
N THR A 154 11.87 -3.11 -22.36
CA THR A 154 10.65 -3.82 -21.99
C THR A 154 10.90 -4.73 -20.79
N ALA A 155 10.21 -4.46 -19.68
CA ALA A 155 10.35 -5.26 -18.48
C ALA A 155 10.08 -6.75 -18.81
N PRO A 156 10.90 -7.69 -18.30
CA PRO A 156 10.59 -9.10 -18.44
C PRO A 156 9.24 -9.39 -17.79
N THR A 157 8.47 -10.27 -18.43
CA THR A 157 7.19 -10.78 -17.97
C THR A 157 7.29 -11.21 -16.50
N PRO A 158 6.37 -10.80 -15.61
CA PRO A 158 6.43 -11.22 -14.22
C PRO A 158 6.32 -12.74 -14.14
N VAL A 159 7.37 -13.39 -13.66
CA VAL A 159 7.30 -14.76 -13.15
C VAL A 159 6.46 -14.72 -11.89
N SER A 160 5.35 -15.45 -11.89
CA SER A 160 4.50 -15.65 -10.72
C SER A 160 5.35 -16.13 -9.55
N ALA A 161 5.60 -15.24 -8.58
CA ALA A 161 6.15 -15.64 -7.30
C ALA A 161 5.12 -16.57 -6.65
N THR A 162 5.54 -17.79 -6.34
CA THR A 162 4.72 -18.74 -5.58
C THR A 162 4.29 -18.07 -4.28
N ASP A 163 2.99 -17.83 -4.16
CA ASP A 163 2.31 -17.18 -3.05
C ASP A 163 2.83 -17.68 -1.70
N THR A 164 3.52 -16.80 -0.97
CA THR A 164 3.75 -16.96 0.48
C THR A 164 3.01 -15.90 1.30
N SER A 165 2.14 -15.13 0.66
CA SER A 165 1.41 -14.00 1.25
C SER A 165 -0.12 -14.17 1.14
N GLY A 166 -0.62 -15.41 1.26
CA GLY A 166 -2.04 -15.67 1.45
C GLY A 166 -2.40 -15.66 2.95
N PRO A 167 -3.64 -15.31 3.35
CA PRO A 167 -4.10 -15.54 4.72
C PRO A 167 -3.83 -17.00 5.08
N SER A 168 -3.35 -17.27 6.29
CA SER A 168 -2.81 -18.57 6.73
C SER A 168 -3.89 -19.67 6.78
N THR A 169 -4.51 -20.01 5.65
CA THR A 169 -5.60 -20.98 5.53
C THR A 169 -5.16 -22.35 6.04
N LEU A 170 -3.89 -22.71 5.86
CA LEU A 170 -3.29 -23.91 6.46
C LEU A 170 -3.26 -23.84 7.99
N LEU A 171 -2.86 -22.70 8.55
CA LEU A 171 -2.85 -22.51 10.00
C LEU A 171 -4.27 -22.52 10.58
N TRP A 172 -5.21 -21.84 9.92
CA TRP A 172 -6.62 -21.82 10.33
C TRP A 172 -7.30 -23.17 10.19
N SER A 173 -7.02 -23.94 9.15
CA SER A 173 -7.56 -25.30 8.96
C SER A 173 -6.99 -26.29 9.97
N LEU A 174 -5.70 -26.21 10.29
CA LEU A 174 -5.10 -26.98 11.39
C LEU A 174 -5.75 -26.64 12.74
N THR A 175 -5.98 -25.35 12.99
CA THR A 175 -6.61 -24.89 14.24
C THR A 175 -8.07 -25.37 14.34
N ALA A 176 -8.82 -25.28 13.23
CA ALA A 176 -10.20 -25.75 13.17
C ALA A 176 -10.31 -27.29 13.34
N ALA A 177 -9.42 -28.05 12.72
CA ALA A 177 -9.36 -29.50 12.87
C ALA A 177 -9.05 -29.92 14.31
N LEU A 178 -8.11 -29.23 14.95
CA LEU A 178 -7.77 -29.48 16.36
C LEU A 178 -8.95 -29.21 17.29
N LEU A 179 -9.66 -28.08 17.10
CA LEU A 179 -10.85 -27.75 17.89
C LEU A 179 -11.98 -28.77 17.69
N ALA A 180 -12.20 -29.23 16.45
CA ALA A 180 -13.19 -30.26 16.17
C ALA A 180 -12.86 -31.61 16.83
N ALA A 181 -11.59 -32.01 16.82
CA ALA A 181 -11.12 -33.23 17.48
C ALA A 181 -11.33 -33.18 19.00
N LEU A 182 -11.01 -32.04 19.64
CA LEU A 182 -11.23 -31.84 21.08
C LEU A 182 -12.72 -31.89 21.44
N ALA A 183 -13.59 -31.28 20.62
CA ALA A 183 -15.03 -31.34 20.82
C ALA A 183 -15.59 -32.77 20.70
N ALA A 184 -15.09 -33.56 19.74
CA ALA A 184 -15.50 -34.95 19.55
C ALA A 184 -15.08 -35.83 20.75
N LEU A 185 -13.87 -35.63 21.27
CA LEU A 185 -13.38 -36.33 22.47
C LEU A 185 -14.22 -35.99 23.71
N ALA A 186 -14.54 -34.72 23.92
CA ALA A 186 -15.39 -34.29 25.04
C ALA A 186 -16.82 -34.88 24.95
N LEU A 187 -17.39 -35.00 23.75
CA LEU A 187 -18.68 -35.65 23.55
C LEU A 187 -18.62 -37.18 23.76
N ALA A 188 -17.53 -37.83 23.36
CA ALA A 188 -17.35 -39.26 23.54
C ALA A 188 -17.19 -39.63 25.02
N ASP A 189 -16.45 -38.82 25.78
CA ASP A 189 -16.26 -39.01 27.22
C ASP A 189 -17.59 -38.81 27.99
N ARG A 190 -18.36 -37.79 27.62
CA ARG A 190 -19.68 -37.53 28.19
C ARG A 190 -20.73 -38.60 27.88
N ARG A 191 -20.53 -39.41 26.82
CA ARG A 191 -21.40 -40.55 26.48
C ARG A 191 -20.99 -41.85 27.20
N ARG A 192 -19.80 -41.90 27.80
CA ARG A 192 -19.30 -43.05 28.56
C ARG A 192 -19.62 -42.97 30.07
N LEU A 193 -20.01 -41.78 30.55
CA LEU A 193 -20.57 -41.53 31.89
C LEU A 193 -22.10 -41.68 31.87
#